data_AF-A0A1J3F5X6-F1
#
_entry.id   AF-A0A1J3F5X6-F1
#
_cell.length_a   1.000
_cell.length_b   1.000
_cell.length_c   1.000
_cell.angle_alpha   90.00
_cell.angle_beta   90.00
_cell.angle_gamma   90.00
#
_symmetry.space_group_name_H-M   'P 1'
#
loop_
_entity.id
_entity.type
_entity.pdbx_description
1 polymer ?
#
loop_
_entity_poly.entity_id
_entity_poly.type
_entity_poly.pdbx_seq_one_letter_code
_entity_poly.pdbx_strand_id
1 'polypeptide(L)'
;LRAEYNRLVEGLARRGDLSGTDQWLENPALPHGIRRAKQFVHVLHRLLQYLRGRLDAENVEKESPVSFVSSPNSQAGIEQKTLKFCYDRLRALMLTLEITESDEFLPIQTVCDFATLVGTYDRGFSIIIETYDERMPHIP
;
A
#
# COMPACT_ATOMS: atom_id res chain seq x y z
N LEU A 1 -12.01 -2.05 -19.06
CA LEU A 1 -10.94 -2.75 -18.29
C LEU A 1 -9.55 -2.15 -18.57
N ARG A 2 -8.87 -2.38 -19.71
CA ARG A 2 -7.54 -1.78 -19.97
C ARG A 2 -7.51 -0.24 -20.00
N ALA A 3 -8.52 0.39 -20.57
CA ALA A 3 -8.61 1.86 -20.61
C ALA A 3 -8.85 2.50 -19.23
N GLU A 4 -9.48 1.76 -18.32
CA GLU A 4 -9.73 2.20 -16.96
C GLU A 4 -8.48 2.02 -16.11
N TYR A 5 -7.80 0.88 -16.22
CA TYR A 5 -6.47 0.66 -15.67
C TYR A 5 -5.48 1.76 -16.12
N ASN A 6 -5.44 2.09 -17.42
CA ASN A 6 -4.54 3.13 -17.93
C ASN A 6 -4.89 4.52 -17.40
N ARG A 7 -6.18 4.85 -17.26
CA ARG A 7 -6.60 6.11 -16.61
C ARG A 7 -6.25 6.14 -15.12
N LEU A 8 -6.30 4.99 -14.44
CA LEU A 8 -5.92 4.87 -13.03
C LEU A 8 -4.41 5.06 -12.87
N VAL A 9 -3.60 4.47 -13.75
CA VAL A 9 -2.14 4.64 -13.79
C VAL A 9 -1.75 6.08 -14.16
N GLU A 10 -2.43 6.69 -15.13
CA GLU A 10 -2.22 8.10 -15.52
C GLU A 10 -2.66 9.09 -14.44
N GLY A 11 -3.74 8.78 -13.70
CA GLY A 11 -4.20 9.58 -12.56
C GLY A 11 -3.21 9.55 -11.40
N LEU A 12 -2.56 8.41 -11.17
CA LEU A 12 -1.44 8.27 -10.23
C LEU A 12 -0.21 9.03 -10.74
N ALA A 13 0.11 8.96 -12.03
CA ALA A 13 1.23 9.69 -12.64
C ALA A 13 1.07 11.22 -12.57
N ARG A 14 -0.15 11.74 -12.82
CA ARG A 14 -0.44 13.18 -12.77
C ARG A 14 -0.49 13.75 -11.35
N ARG A 15 -0.82 12.96 -10.33
CA ARG A 15 -0.64 13.38 -8.92
C ARG A 15 0.81 13.28 -8.46
N GLY A 16 1.61 12.47 -9.13
CA GLY A 16 3.05 12.35 -8.91
C GLY A 16 3.91 13.45 -9.56
N ASP A 17 3.32 14.49 -10.15
CA ASP A 17 4.02 15.66 -10.74
C ASP A 17 4.34 16.74 -9.69
N LEU A 18 4.69 16.33 -8.47
CA LEU A 18 5.19 17.25 -7.45
C LEU A 18 6.69 17.39 -7.64
N SER A 19 7.06 18.45 -8.36
CA SER A 19 8.40 18.96 -8.68
C SER A 19 9.28 19.33 -7.47
N GLY A 20 9.20 18.59 -6.37
CA GLY A 20 10.03 18.78 -5.18
C GLY A 20 9.67 17.75 -4.13
N THR A 21 10.47 16.69 -4.04
CA THR A 21 10.40 15.67 -2.98
C THR A 21 10.29 16.30 -1.59
N ASP A 22 10.98 17.41 -1.35
CA ASP A 22 10.93 18.18 -0.12
C ASP A 22 9.58 18.90 0.07
N GLN A 23 9.04 19.53 -0.98
CA GLN A 23 7.75 20.22 -0.92
C GLN A 23 6.57 19.25 -0.70
N TRP A 24 6.67 18.02 -1.22
CA TRP A 24 5.69 16.98 -0.91
C TRP A 24 5.77 16.54 0.56
N LEU A 25 6.98 16.39 1.14
CA LEU A 25 7.16 16.03 2.56
C LEU A 25 6.65 17.10 3.54
N GLU A 26 6.63 18.35 3.11
CA GLU A 26 6.08 19.49 3.86
C GLU A 26 4.55 19.51 3.90
N ASN A 27 3.88 18.72 3.06
CA ASN A 27 2.43 18.67 2.98
C ASN A 27 1.80 18.46 4.38
N PRO A 28 0.94 19.38 4.87
CA PRO A 28 0.28 19.21 6.17
C PRO A 28 -0.67 18.00 6.18
N ALA A 29 -1.15 17.56 5.02
CA ALA A 29 -1.96 16.36 4.89
C ALA A 29 -1.17 15.07 5.14
N LEU A 30 0.16 15.08 5.05
CA LEU A 30 0.99 13.90 5.29
C LEU A 30 1.00 13.49 6.78
N PRO A 31 0.64 12.24 7.13
CA PRO A 31 0.65 11.76 8.51
C PRO A 31 2.04 11.85 9.15
N HIS A 32 2.10 12.28 10.42
CA HIS A 32 3.36 12.43 11.15
C HIS A 32 4.15 11.12 11.23
N GLY A 33 3.47 9.97 11.30
CA GLY A 33 4.09 8.65 11.38
C GLY A 33 4.88 8.23 10.14
N ILE A 34 4.75 8.94 9.00
CA ILE A 34 5.48 8.62 7.78
C ILE A 34 6.35 9.76 7.25
N ARG A 35 6.41 10.92 7.91
CA ARG A 35 7.27 12.04 7.45
C ARG A 35 8.73 11.64 7.43
N ARG A 36 9.24 11.07 8.53
CA ARG A 36 10.64 10.62 8.62
C ARG A 36 10.82 9.24 7.98
N ALA A 37 11.88 9.08 7.19
CA ALA A 37 12.19 7.82 6.50
C ALA A 37 12.22 6.61 7.45
N LYS A 38 12.90 6.75 8.61
CA LYS A 38 12.95 5.70 9.64
C LYS A 38 11.56 5.28 10.12
N GLN A 39 10.65 6.24 10.34
CA GLN A 39 9.30 5.94 10.80
C GLN A 39 8.48 5.27 9.71
N PHE A 40 8.61 5.72 8.45
CA PHE A 40 7.96 5.09 7.31
C PHE A 40 8.40 3.62 7.13
N VAL A 41 9.70 3.33 7.23
CA VAL A 41 10.19 1.94 7.17
C VAL A 41 9.61 1.09 8.31
N HIS A 42 9.47 1.64 9.53
CA HIS A 42 8.78 0.92 10.63
C HIS A 42 7.29 0.68 10.34
N VAL A 43 6.61 1.60 9.65
CA VAL A 43 5.23 1.39 9.19
C VAL A 43 5.17 0.25 8.17
N LEU A 44 6.09 0.21 7.19
CA LEU A 44 6.16 -0.85 6.20
C LEU A 44 6.40 -2.22 6.84
N HIS A 45 7.32 -2.33 7.81
CA HIS A 45 7.51 -3.57 8.55
C HIS A 45 6.24 -4.04 9.26
N ARG A 46 5.54 -3.15 9.97
CA ARG A 46 4.27 -3.50 10.63
C ARG A 46 3.19 -3.91 9.63
N LEU A 47 3.11 -3.23 8.49
CA LEU A 47 2.17 -3.56 7.42
C LEU A 47 2.47 -4.95 6.84
N LEU A 48 3.73 -5.25 6.55
CA LEU A 48 4.13 -6.56 6.02
C LEU A 48 3.85 -7.70 7.02
N GLN A 49 4.12 -7.48 8.30
CA GLN A 49 3.81 -8.45 9.36
C GLN A 49 2.30 -8.70 9.45
N TYR A 50 1.49 -7.63 9.38
CA TYR A 50 0.04 -7.74 9.35
C TYR A 50 -0.44 -8.54 8.12
N LEU A 51 0.03 -8.19 6.92
CA LEU A 51 -0.37 -8.87 5.69
C LEU A 51 0.03 -10.34 5.69
N ARG A 52 1.22 -10.66 6.19
CA ARG A 52 1.67 -12.06 6.35
C ARG A 52 0.70 -12.84 7.25
N GLY A 53 0.36 -12.29 8.41
CA GLY A 53 -0.60 -12.94 9.30
C GLY A 53 -2.00 -13.14 8.68
N ARG A 54 -2.43 -12.24 7.79
CA ARG A 54 -3.68 -12.40 7.02
C ARG A 54 -3.58 -13.47 5.93
N LEU A 55 -2.39 -13.66 5.35
CA LEU A 55 -2.15 -14.68 4.32
C LEU A 55 -1.97 -16.09 4.91
N ASP A 56 -1.75 -16.20 6.23
CA ASP A 56 -1.67 -17.49 6.93
C ASP A 56 -3.06 -18.03 7.35
N ALA A 57 -4.17 -17.42 6.89
CA ALA A 57 -5.53 -17.82 7.24
C ALA A 57 -5.95 -19.16 6.63
N GLU A 58 -6.67 -20.01 7.38
CA GLU A 58 -7.08 -21.33 6.85
C GLU A 58 -8.26 -21.26 5.87
N ASN A 59 -9.10 -20.23 5.98
CA ASN A 59 -10.34 -20.12 5.20
C ASN A 59 -10.26 -18.93 4.24
N VAL A 60 -10.98 -19.03 3.13
CA VAL A 60 -11.18 -17.90 2.22
C VAL A 60 -11.91 -16.79 2.95
N GLU A 61 -11.30 -15.61 3.01
CA GLU A 61 -11.88 -14.44 3.62
C GLU A 61 -12.31 -13.45 2.54
N LYS A 62 -13.52 -12.91 2.67
CA LYS A 62 -14.01 -11.84 1.81
C LYS A 62 -14.49 -10.68 2.68
N GLU A 63 -13.93 -9.50 2.42
CA GLU A 63 -14.32 -8.29 3.15
C GLU A 63 -14.32 -7.03 2.29
N SER A 64 -14.97 -5.99 2.80
CA SER A 64 -14.93 -4.66 2.18
C SER A 64 -13.61 -3.93 2.50
N PRO A 65 -13.17 -2.96 1.69
CA PRO A 65 -12.02 -2.13 2.02
C PRO A 65 -12.13 -1.44 3.40
N VAL A 66 -13.33 -0.99 3.77
CA VAL A 66 -13.57 -0.35 5.08
C VAL A 66 -13.34 -1.33 6.22
N SER A 67 -13.87 -2.55 6.09
CA SER A 67 -13.63 -3.63 7.05
C SER A 67 -12.15 -3.96 7.15
N PHE A 68 -11.50 -4.14 6.00
CA PHE A 68 -10.07 -4.47 5.95
C PHE A 68 -9.23 -3.43 6.67
N VAL A 69 -9.41 -2.14 6.37
CA VAL A 69 -8.58 -1.05 6.92
C VAL A 69 -8.76 -0.86 8.44
N SER A 70 -9.90 -1.29 9.01
CA SER A 70 -10.10 -1.23 10.46
C SER A 70 -9.13 -2.15 11.23
N SER A 71 -8.69 -3.23 10.61
CA SER A 71 -7.84 -4.25 11.23
C SER A 71 -6.36 -3.82 11.36
N PRO A 72 -5.66 -3.30 10.32
CA PRO A 72 -4.33 -2.71 10.47
C PRO A 72 -4.28 -1.60 11.51
N ASN A 73 -5.35 -0.83 11.66
CA ASN A 73 -5.41 0.22 12.67
C ASN A 73 -5.41 -0.37 14.09
N SER A 74 -6.29 -1.34 14.35
CA SER A 74 -6.40 -1.97 15.66
C SER A 74 -5.24 -2.90 16.03
N GLN A 75 -4.73 -3.67 15.07
CA GLN A 75 -3.71 -4.69 15.32
C GLN A 75 -2.27 -4.19 15.14
N ALA A 76 -2.04 -3.26 14.21
CA ALA A 76 -0.71 -2.77 13.86
C ALA A 76 -0.52 -1.27 14.14
N GLY A 77 -1.56 -0.55 14.57
CA GLY A 77 -1.50 0.90 14.80
C GLY A 77 -1.22 1.68 13.50
N ILE A 78 -1.78 1.22 12.38
CA ILE A 78 -1.64 1.84 11.06
C ILE A 78 -2.96 2.46 10.66
N GLU A 79 -3.02 3.79 10.70
CA GLU A 79 -4.21 4.55 10.33
C GLU A 79 -4.50 4.45 8.82
N GLN A 80 -5.78 4.49 8.44
CA GLN A 80 -6.20 4.56 7.03
C GLN A 80 -5.49 5.67 6.26
N LYS A 81 -5.32 6.83 6.90
CA LYS A 81 -4.66 7.98 6.30
C LYS A 81 -3.21 7.65 5.93
N THR A 82 -2.52 6.86 6.76
CA THR A 82 -1.16 6.41 6.47
C THR A 82 -1.12 5.52 5.22
N LEU A 83 -2.06 4.57 5.10
CA LEU A 83 -2.16 3.68 3.94
C LEU A 83 -2.35 4.45 2.62
N LYS A 84 -3.19 5.52 2.64
CA LYS A 84 -3.44 6.40 1.48
C LYS A 84 -2.18 7.05 0.89
N PHE A 85 -1.12 7.22 1.69
CA PHE A 85 0.10 7.92 1.28
C PHE A 85 1.29 6.97 1.08
N CYS A 86 1.11 5.65 1.18
CA CYS A 86 2.20 4.68 1.08
C CYS A 86 2.92 4.74 -0.27
N TYR A 87 2.19 4.82 -1.38
CA TYR A 87 2.77 4.95 -2.73
C TYR A 87 3.65 6.19 -2.86
N ASP A 88 3.07 7.37 -2.63
CA ASP A 88 3.78 8.64 -2.75
C ASP A 88 5.00 8.69 -1.80
N ARG A 89 4.86 8.12 -0.59
CA ARG A 89 5.95 8.11 0.39
C ARG A 89 7.12 7.23 0.00
N LEU A 90 6.84 6.05 -0.54
CA LEU A 90 7.88 5.15 -1.04
C LEU A 90 8.57 5.78 -2.24
N ARG A 91 7.81 6.36 -3.18
CA ARG A 91 8.37 7.09 -4.33
C ARG A 91 9.28 8.23 -3.88
N ALA A 92 8.83 9.07 -2.95
CA ALA A 92 9.65 10.14 -2.40
C ALA A 92 10.93 9.60 -1.72
N LEU A 93 10.83 8.49 -0.98
CA LEU A 93 12.01 7.86 -0.35
C LEU A 93 13.02 7.37 -1.39
N MET A 94 12.58 6.66 -2.42
CA MET A 94 13.45 6.12 -3.47
C MET A 94 14.17 7.24 -4.22
N LEU A 95 13.47 8.35 -4.50
CA LEU A 95 14.06 9.55 -5.09
C LEU A 95 15.11 10.20 -4.19
N THR A 96 14.82 10.38 -2.89
CA THR A 96 15.77 10.94 -1.91
C THR A 96 17.03 10.06 -1.75
N LEU A 97 16.91 8.75 -1.95
CA LEU A 97 18.03 7.80 -1.88
C LEU A 97 18.73 7.59 -3.22
N GLU A 98 18.32 8.31 -4.29
CA GLU A 98 18.89 8.21 -5.64
C GLU A 98 18.89 6.77 -6.19
N ILE A 99 17.85 5.99 -5.88
CA ILE A 99 17.71 4.62 -6.39
C ILE A 99 17.32 4.67 -7.86
N THR A 100 18.19 4.19 -8.74
CA THR A 100 18.01 4.20 -10.20
C THR A 100 17.49 2.88 -10.74
N GLU A 101 17.98 1.74 -10.22
CA GLU A 101 17.48 0.40 -10.55
C GLU A 101 16.39 0.01 -9.55
N SER A 102 15.13 0.15 -9.97
CA SER A 102 13.98 -0.04 -9.07
C SER A 102 13.37 -1.43 -9.11
N ASP A 103 13.86 -2.31 -9.99
CA ASP A 103 13.27 -3.64 -10.21
C ASP A 103 13.32 -4.52 -8.96
N GLU A 104 14.40 -4.40 -8.17
CA GLU A 104 14.54 -5.08 -6.87
C GLU A 104 13.50 -4.61 -5.84
N PHE A 105 12.87 -3.45 -6.05
CA PHE A 105 11.89 -2.85 -5.15
C PHE A 105 10.44 -3.07 -5.60
N LEU A 106 10.19 -3.75 -6.73
CA LEU A 106 8.85 -4.07 -7.21
C LEU A 106 7.95 -4.73 -6.14
N PRO A 107 8.43 -5.66 -5.29
CA PRO A 107 7.58 -6.26 -4.26
C PRO A 107 7.05 -5.23 -3.25
N ILE A 108 7.91 -4.32 -2.77
CA ILE A 108 7.48 -3.31 -1.80
C ILE A 108 6.64 -2.21 -2.44
N GLN A 109 6.90 -1.89 -3.70
CA GLN A 109 6.04 -1.00 -4.49
C GLN A 109 4.63 -1.58 -4.61
N THR A 110 4.51 -2.87 -4.95
CA THR A 110 3.23 -3.58 -5.02
C THR A 110 2.45 -3.52 -3.71
N VAL A 111 3.14 -3.71 -2.57
CA VAL A 111 2.52 -3.58 -1.23
C VAL A 111 2.05 -2.15 -0.97
N CYS A 112 2.82 -1.14 -1.34
CA CYS A 112 2.45 0.27 -1.19
C CYS A 112 1.30 0.67 -2.11
N ASP A 113 1.24 0.14 -3.33
CA ASP A 113 0.13 0.32 -4.27
C ASP A 113 -1.15 -0.28 -3.68
N PHE A 114 -1.08 -1.53 -3.23
CA PHE A 114 -2.19 -2.20 -2.54
C PHE A 114 -2.68 -1.38 -1.33
N ALA A 115 -1.76 -0.96 -0.44
CA ALA A 115 -2.08 -0.13 0.72
C ALA A 115 -2.79 1.17 0.32
N THR A 116 -2.30 1.82 -0.74
CA THR A 116 -2.89 3.06 -1.26
C THR A 116 -4.30 2.82 -1.80
N LEU A 117 -4.52 1.73 -2.54
CA LEU A 117 -5.84 1.36 -3.06
C LEU A 117 -6.85 1.12 -1.93
N VAL A 118 -6.54 0.24 -0.98
CA VAL A 118 -7.45 -0.07 0.13
C VAL A 118 -7.64 1.11 1.07
N GLY A 119 -6.60 1.95 1.24
CA GLY A 119 -6.69 3.18 2.00
C GLY A 119 -7.61 4.20 1.32
N THR A 120 -7.58 4.29 0.00
CA THR A 120 -8.27 5.34 -0.79
C THR A 120 -9.75 5.05 -1.02
N TYR A 121 -10.07 3.82 -1.42
CA TYR A 121 -11.43 3.46 -1.84
C TYR A 121 -12.20 2.82 -0.69
N ASP A 122 -13.30 3.45 -0.31
CA ASP A 122 -14.22 2.93 0.72
C ASP A 122 -15.30 2.00 0.14
N ARG A 123 -15.56 2.09 -1.16
CA ARG A 123 -16.69 1.44 -1.84
C ARG A 123 -16.32 0.99 -3.25
N GLY A 124 -17.11 0.06 -3.78
CA GLY A 124 -16.96 -0.45 -5.16
C GLY A 124 -15.92 -1.56 -5.33
N PHE A 125 -15.24 -1.94 -4.25
CA PHE A 125 -14.25 -3.01 -4.25
C PHE A 125 -14.54 -4.04 -3.15
N SER A 126 -13.98 -5.22 -3.31
CA SER A 126 -13.95 -6.29 -2.31
C SER A 126 -12.54 -6.83 -2.25
N ILE A 127 -12.07 -7.16 -1.05
CA ILE A 127 -10.81 -7.84 -0.81
C ILE A 127 -11.15 -9.30 -0.57
N ILE A 128 -10.48 -10.17 -1.30
CA ILE A 128 -10.63 -11.62 -1.20
C ILE A 128 -9.23 -12.16 -0.90
N ILE A 129 -9.11 -12.94 0.17
CA ILE A 129 -7.87 -13.56 0.60
C ILE A 129 -8.07 -15.07 0.48
N GLU A 130 -7.31 -15.69 -0.41
CA GLU A 130 -7.32 -17.12 -0.69
C GLU A 130 -5.94 -17.67 -0.35
N THR A 131 -5.90 -18.71 0.48
CA THR A 131 -4.65 -19.32 0.97
C THR A 131 -4.29 -20.62 0.25
N TYR A 132 -5.17 -21.08 -0.64
CA TYR A 132 -4.92 -22.17 -1.56
C TYR A 132 -5.48 -21.81 -2.93
N ASP A 133 -4.75 -22.15 -3.99
CA ASP A 133 -5.30 -22.12 -5.34
C ASP A 133 -6.11 -23.40 -5.54
N GLU A 134 -7.43 -23.27 -5.73
CA GLU A 134 -8.33 -24.42 -6.02
C GLU A 134 -7.86 -25.24 -7.24
N ARG A 135 -7.06 -24.65 -8.14
CA ARG A 135 -6.49 -25.32 -9.31
C ARG A 135 -5.23 -26.12 -8.99
N MET A 136 -4.64 -25.95 -7.81
CA MET A 136 -3.44 -26.64 -7.34
C MET A 136 -3.60 -27.15 -5.90
N PRO A 137 -4.55 -28.07 -5.63
CA PRO A 137 -4.93 -28.52 -4.27
C PRO A 137 -3.83 -29.29 -3.50
N HIS A 138 -2.66 -29.51 -4.09
CA HIS A 138 -1.55 -30.27 -3.50
C HIS A 138 -0.25 -29.46 -3.36
N ILE A 139 -0.26 -28.16 -3.65
CA ILE A 139 0.89 -27.29 -3.43
C ILE A 139 0.59 -26.46 -2.17
N PRO A 140 1.34 -26.66 -1.07
CA PRO A 140 1.16 -25.89 0.17
C PRO A 140 1.61 -24.43 0.01
#